data_AF-A0A9D8QW21-F1
#
_entry.id   AF-A0A9D8QW21-F1
#
_cell.length_a   1.000
_cell.length_b   1.000
_cell.length_c   1.000
_cell.angle_alpha   90.00
_cell.angle_beta   90.00
_cell.angle_gamma   90.00
#
_symmetry.space_group_name_H-M   'P 1'
#
loop_
_entity.id
_entity.type
_entity.pdbx_description
1 polymer ?
#
loop_
_entity_poly.entity_id
_entity_poly.type
_entity_poly.pdbx_seq_one_letter_code
_entity_poly.pdbx_strand_id
1 'polypeptide(L)'
;AYAVDFIRAVRWIKENLPLCKTSGGVSNLSFAFRGNNKVREAMHSVFLYHAIRAGLDMAIVNPSMLQVYDDIEPRLLRAVEDVVLNTDNEATERLLVLSEELRTKNEESSSQKGSKDTAAANSSLSTFHSSLTVEERLKYALTKGDSSHLAEDIPKALAKYGQPIDVIEGPLMQAMEHIGTLFGEGKMFLPQVVRSAQVMKDAVALLQPYIDAADEAQGGKEKPCVVLATANGDVHDIGKNIVGIVLSCNGFEVIDLGVMVPCDTILDATRQHHPVLVGISGLITPSLKEMEKLCETFQKERLDVPILVGGATTSAVHTAVKLAPLYDGLVIYGGDASQTSVLAKRLSSISAHFIDDLKAEQQQIRDAYNEHHAPLTPYKEANRIGNRPPLTPPCRGRINVQKVYIPLPTRERLGEGLMEFIDWRMFLLFWGFKGETLPQLLVNPEAEKTLRKGKQFLEEAMREGKLEVQALYKVEPAIRRGNDIVLCEDGQLLPMLRSQSAA
;
A
#
# COMPACT_ATOMS: atom_id res chain seq x y z
N ALA A 1 2.23 -28.18 27.77
CA ALA A 1 3.70 -28.16 27.95
C ALA A 1 4.45 -27.54 26.76
N TYR A 2 4.53 -28.19 25.59
CA TYR A 2 5.33 -27.72 24.44
C TYR A 2 5.11 -26.25 24.03
N ALA A 3 3.85 -25.82 23.87
CA ALA A 3 3.54 -24.44 23.49
C ALA A 3 4.07 -23.39 24.48
N VAL A 4 3.93 -23.66 25.78
CA VAL A 4 4.43 -22.79 26.84
C VAL A 4 5.95 -22.68 26.79
N ASP A 5 6.65 -23.80 26.61
CA ASP A 5 8.11 -23.82 26.53
C ASP A 5 8.62 -23.09 25.30
N PHE A 6 7.93 -23.23 24.16
CA PHE A 6 8.23 -22.47 22.96
C PHE A 6 8.11 -20.96 23.19
N ILE A 7 6.99 -20.50 23.75
CA ILE A 7 6.73 -19.08 24.02
C ILE A 7 7.76 -18.52 25.01
N ARG A 8 8.14 -19.30 26.04
CA ARG A 8 9.19 -18.93 27.01
C ARG A 8 10.56 -18.84 26.36
N ALA A 9 10.90 -19.78 25.47
CA ALA A 9 12.17 -19.77 24.75
C ALA A 9 12.29 -18.55 23.84
N VAL A 10 11.23 -18.19 23.11
CA VAL A 10 11.20 -16.96 22.30
C VAL A 10 11.43 -15.72 23.16
N ARG A 11 10.71 -15.60 24.29
CA ARG A 11 10.88 -14.47 25.21
C ARG A 11 12.31 -14.38 25.74
N TRP A 12 12.86 -15.50 26.18
CA TRP A 12 14.23 -15.56 26.69
C TRP A 12 15.26 -15.14 25.63
N ILE A 13 15.12 -15.60 24.37
CA ILE A 13 16.02 -15.22 23.27
C ILE A 13 15.93 -13.72 23.01
N LYS A 14 14.74 -13.13 23.05
CA LYS A 14 14.57 -11.68 22.83
C LYS A 14 15.14 -10.82 23.94
N GLU A 15 15.04 -11.27 25.19
CA GLU A 15 15.61 -10.58 26.34
C GLU A 15 17.15 -10.67 26.38
N ASN A 16 17.73 -11.80 25.98
CA ASN A 16 19.17 -12.06 26.16
C ASN A 16 20.01 -11.86 24.88
N LEU A 17 19.40 -11.89 23.70
CA LEU A 17 20.08 -11.81 22.40
C LEU A 17 19.35 -10.84 21.44
N PRO A 18 19.44 -9.51 21.64
CA PRO A 18 18.59 -8.52 20.97
C PRO A 18 18.76 -8.44 19.44
N LEU A 19 19.91 -8.88 18.91
CA LEU A 19 20.18 -8.94 17.47
C LEU A 19 19.70 -10.23 16.81
N CYS A 20 19.27 -11.22 17.59
CA CYS A 20 18.86 -12.53 17.07
C CYS A 20 17.38 -12.53 16.65
N LYS A 21 17.10 -13.09 15.48
CA LYS A 21 15.75 -13.27 14.95
C LYS A 21 15.28 -14.70 15.19
N THR A 22 13.99 -14.86 15.48
CA THR A 22 13.34 -16.12 15.81
C THR A 22 12.32 -16.50 14.75
N SER A 23 12.39 -17.75 14.29
CA SER A 23 11.43 -18.34 13.35
C SER A 23 11.00 -19.72 13.87
N GLY A 24 9.71 -20.06 13.77
CA GLY A 24 9.21 -21.36 14.22
C GLY A 24 7.94 -21.83 13.53
N GLY A 25 7.78 -23.15 13.47
CA GLY A 25 6.62 -23.81 12.85
C GLY A 25 5.44 -23.94 13.82
N VAL A 26 4.29 -23.37 13.45
CA VAL A 26 3.06 -23.35 14.28
C VAL A 26 2.16 -24.56 13.99
N SER A 27 2.19 -25.06 12.75
CA SER A 27 1.26 -26.08 12.25
C SER A 27 1.36 -27.44 12.95
N ASN A 28 2.46 -27.72 13.64
CA ASN A 28 2.66 -28.99 14.36
C ASN A 28 1.89 -29.04 15.69
N LEU A 29 1.47 -27.89 16.23
CA LEU A 29 0.79 -27.81 17.52
C LEU A 29 -0.61 -28.45 17.50
N SER A 30 -1.31 -28.40 16.36
CA SER A 30 -2.70 -28.86 16.22
C SER A 30 -2.81 -30.26 15.61
N PHE A 31 -1.72 -31.03 15.56
CA PHE A 31 -1.66 -32.32 14.85
C PHE A 31 -2.70 -33.34 15.35
N ALA A 32 -2.96 -33.35 16.66
CA ALA A 32 -3.92 -34.27 17.28
C ALA A 32 -5.37 -34.06 16.81
N PHE A 33 -5.70 -32.89 16.26
CA PHE A 33 -7.05 -32.51 15.82
C PHE A 33 -7.22 -32.55 14.29
N ARG A 34 -6.41 -33.34 13.58
CA ARG A 34 -6.52 -33.56 12.13
C ARG A 34 -7.95 -33.96 11.75
N GLY A 35 -8.52 -33.27 10.77
CA GLY A 35 -9.92 -33.44 10.35
C GLY A 35 -10.90 -32.46 10.99
N ASN A 36 -10.52 -31.78 12.07
CA ASN A 36 -11.31 -30.71 12.68
C ASN A 36 -10.66 -29.34 12.45
N ASN A 37 -10.86 -28.77 11.25
CA ASN A 37 -10.21 -27.53 10.85
C ASN A 37 -10.54 -26.35 11.76
N LYS A 38 -11.79 -26.28 12.27
CA LYS A 38 -12.25 -25.18 13.14
C LYS A 38 -11.45 -25.12 14.46
N VAL A 39 -11.20 -26.27 15.10
CA VAL A 39 -10.37 -26.33 16.32
C VAL A 39 -8.90 -26.05 16.00
N ARG A 40 -8.39 -26.57 14.87
CA ARG A 40 -7.00 -26.34 14.45
C ARG A 40 -6.72 -24.86 14.17
N GLU A 41 -7.66 -24.19 13.49
CA GLU A 41 -7.65 -22.76 13.20
C GLU A 41 -7.59 -21.93 14.48
N ALA A 42 -8.47 -22.23 15.44
CA ALA A 42 -8.46 -21.56 16.74
C ALA A 42 -7.13 -21.78 17.49
N MET A 43 -6.60 -23.01 17.52
CA MET A 43 -5.32 -23.33 18.17
C MET A 43 -4.15 -22.58 17.56
N HIS A 44 -4.06 -22.49 16.23
CA HIS A 44 -2.99 -21.73 15.57
C HIS A 44 -3.08 -20.25 15.90
N SER A 45 -4.29 -19.70 15.89
CA SER A 45 -4.55 -18.27 16.10
C SER A 45 -4.19 -17.84 17.53
N VAL A 46 -4.60 -18.62 18.54
CA VAL A 46 -4.26 -18.40 19.96
C VAL A 46 -2.75 -18.54 20.20
N PHE A 47 -2.13 -19.60 19.68
CA PHE A 47 -0.70 -19.80 19.87
C PHE A 47 0.13 -18.68 19.25
N LEU A 48 -0.22 -18.27 18.03
CA LEU A 48 0.45 -17.19 17.33
C LEU A 48 0.26 -15.84 18.05
N TYR A 49 -0.93 -15.56 18.58
CA TYR A 49 -1.20 -14.37 19.39
C TYR A 49 -0.23 -14.26 20.58
N HIS A 50 -0.06 -15.34 21.35
CA HIS A 50 0.87 -15.33 22.49
C HIS A 50 2.34 -15.35 22.09
N ALA A 51 2.71 -16.05 21.01
CA ALA A 51 4.08 -16.12 20.52
C ALA A 51 4.57 -14.78 19.94
N ILE A 52 3.72 -14.05 19.21
CA ILE A 52 4.03 -12.69 18.72
C ILE A 52 4.23 -11.74 19.90
N ARG A 53 3.36 -11.78 20.92
CA ARG A 53 3.53 -10.98 22.14
C ARG A 53 4.81 -11.31 22.91
N ALA A 54 5.33 -12.53 22.78
CA ALA A 54 6.62 -12.92 23.33
C ALA A 54 7.82 -12.51 22.45
N GLY A 55 7.58 -11.99 21.24
CA GLY A 55 8.58 -11.43 20.35
C GLY A 55 8.97 -12.31 19.14
N LEU A 56 8.13 -13.27 18.73
CA LEU A 56 8.38 -14.09 17.54
C LEU A 56 8.42 -13.21 16.27
N ASP A 57 9.49 -13.27 15.48
CA ASP A 57 9.64 -12.44 14.26
C ASP A 57 9.00 -13.07 13.02
N MET A 58 8.97 -14.40 12.93
CA MET A 58 8.47 -15.14 11.77
C MET A 58 7.81 -16.46 12.20
N ALA A 59 6.66 -16.78 11.63
CA ALA A 59 5.96 -18.04 11.85
C ALA A 59 5.78 -18.81 10.54
N ILE A 60 6.06 -20.12 10.56
CA ILE A 60 5.75 -21.04 9.45
C ILE A 60 4.39 -21.67 9.76
N VAL A 61 3.34 -21.19 9.09
CA VAL A 61 1.95 -21.58 9.33
C VAL A 61 1.18 -21.60 8.00
N ASN A 62 0.11 -22.39 7.91
CA ASN A 62 -0.82 -22.31 6.79
C ASN A 62 -1.84 -21.18 7.05
N PRO A 63 -1.80 -20.06 6.33
CA PRO A 63 -2.66 -18.91 6.61
C PRO A 63 -4.11 -19.11 6.18
N SER A 64 -4.41 -20.10 5.34
CA SER A 64 -5.81 -20.47 5.07
C SER A 64 -6.51 -21.11 6.27
N MET A 65 -5.74 -21.48 7.30
CA MET A 65 -6.24 -22.02 8.56
C MET A 65 -5.90 -21.09 9.74
N LEU A 66 -5.93 -19.77 9.53
CA LEU A 66 -5.86 -18.78 10.60
C LEU A 66 -7.17 -18.00 10.66
N GLN A 67 -7.81 -18.03 11.83
CA GLN A 67 -9.02 -17.28 12.14
C GLN A 67 -8.63 -15.99 12.86
N VAL A 68 -9.41 -14.92 12.71
CA VAL A 68 -9.23 -13.71 13.51
C VAL A 68 -9.48 -14.07 14.98
N TYR A 69 -8.51 -13.78 15.86
CA TYR A 69 -8.56 -14.18 17.27
C TYR A 69 -9.85 -13.71 17.97
N ASP A 70 -10.31 -12.48 17.70
CA ASP A 70 -11.54 -11.91 18.27
C ASP A 70 -12.84 -12.50 17.68
N ASP A 71 -12.76 -13.11 16.48
CA ASP A 71 -13.90 -13.81 15.86
C ASP A 71 -14.04 -15.25 16.39
N ILE A 72 -13.11 -15.74 17.22
CA ILE A 72 -13.20 -17.09 17.82
C ILE A 72 -14.33 -17.11 18.84
N GLU A 73 -15.25 -18.07 18.67
CA GLU A 73 -16.36 -18.27 19.58
C GLU A 73 -15.86 -18.31 21.04
N PRO A 74 -16.38 -17.48 21.96
CA PRO A 74 -15.80 -17.30 23.29
C PRO A 74 -15.59 -18.61 24.08
N ARG A 75 -16.48 -19.59 23.90
CA ARG A 75 -16.37 -20.91 24.54
C ARG A 75 -15.20 -21.74 23.97
N LEU A 76 -14.97 -21.67 22.65
CA LEU A 76 -13.86 -22.33 21.98
C LEU A 76 -12.53 -21.61 22.28
N LEU A 77 -12.53 -20.28 22.28
CA LEU A 77 -11.36 -19.46 22.57
C LEU A 77 -10.78 -19.83 23.94
N ARG A 78 -11.61 -19.82 24.99
CA ARG A 78 -11.19 -20.15 26.35
C ARG A 78 -10.64 -21.58 26.46
N ALA A 79 -11.32 -22.55 25.86
CA ALA A 79 -10.87 -23.95 25.87
C ALA A 79 -9.52 -24.13 25.16
N VAL A 80 -9.30 -23.41 24.06
CA VAL A 80 -8.03 -23.44 23.32
C VAL A 80 -6.91 -22.73 24.08
N GLU A 81 -7.18 -21.58 24.68
CA GLU A 81 -6.22 -20.86 25.52
C GLU A 81 -5.74 -21.69 26.71
N ASP A 82 -6.67 -22.36 27.40
CA ASP A 82 -6.33 -23.20 28.53
C ASP A 82 -5.36 -24.33 28.14
N VAL A 83 -5.56 -24.92 26.95
CA VAL A 83 -4.70 -25.97 26.41
C VAL A 83 -3.34 -25.43 25.95
N VAL A 84 -3.33 -24.30 25.24
CA VAL A 84 -2.09 -23.70 24.71
C VAL A 84 -1.21 -23.17 25.83
N LEU A 85 -1.80 -22.52 26.83
CA LEU A 85 -1.10 -21.94 27.98
C LEU A 85 -0.92 -22.94 29.14
N ASN A 86 -1.54 -24.12 29.05
CA ASN A 86 -1.44 -25.18 30.04
C ASN A 86 -1.86 -24.69 31.45
N THR A 87 -3.01 -24.02 31.53
CA THR A 87 -3.50 -23.32 32.74
C THR A 87 -4.03 -24.28 33.81
N ASP A 88 -4.64 -25.39 33.42
CA ASP A 88 -5.16 -26.42 34.33
C ASP A 88 -5.08 -27.85 33.76
N ASN A 89 -5.26 -28.84 34.63
CA ASN A 89 -5.10 -30.26 34.30
C ASN A 89 -6.24 -30.83 33.43
N GLU A 90 -7.40 -30.18 33.39
CA GLU A 90 -8.59 -30.66 32.67
C GLU A 90 -8.76 -29.98 31.29
N ALA A 91 -7.92 -29.01 30.94
CA ALA A 91 -7.98 -28.24 29.70
C ALA A 91 -8.06 -29.12 28.44
N THR A 92 -7.26 -30.18 28.39
CA THR A 92 -7.20 -31.11 27.25
C THR A 92 -8.54 -31.83 27.05
N GLU A 93 -9.15 -32.28 28.14
CA GLU A 93 -10.40 -33.05 28.10
C GLU A 93 -11.58 -32.16 27.69
N ARG A 94 -11.62 -30.91 28.19
CA ARG A 94 -12.62 -29.92 27.75
C ARG A 94 -12.53 -29.62 26.26
N LEU A 95 -11.33 -29.47 25.71
CA LEU A 95 -11.15 -29.20 24.29
C LEU A 95 -11.53 -30.41 23.43
N LEU A 96 -11.26 -31.64 23.89
CA LEU A 96 -11.65 -32.87 23.20
C LEU A 96 -13.17 -33.01 23.09
N VAL A 97 -13.90 -32.81 24.20
CA VAL A 97 -15.38 -32.85 24.22
C VAL A 97 -15.96 -31.81 23.25
N LEU A 98 -15.44 -30.58 23.31
CA LEU A 98 -15.89 -29.49 22.42
C LEU A 98 -15.57 -29.78 20.94
N SER A 99 -14.45 -30.46 20.66
CA SER A 99 -14.06 -30.82 19.30
C SER A 99 -14.99 -31.88 18.69
N GLU A 100 -15.49 -32.84 19.46
CA GLU A 100 -16.46 -33.85 18.99
C GLU A 100 -17.86 -33.24 18.76
N GLU A 101 -18.30 -32.31 19.63
CA GLU A 101 -19.53 -31.53 19.43
C GLU A 101 -19.51 -30.72 18.12
N LEU A 102 -18.34 -30.17 17.75
CA LEU A 102 -18.17 -29.40 16.52
C LEU A 102 -18.05 -30.28 15.26
N ARG A 103 -17.54 -31.51 15.41
CA ARG A 103 -17.41 -32.47 14.31
C ARG A 103 -18.77 -33.03 13.89
N THR A 104 -19.60 -33.40 14.87
CA THR A 104 -20.97 -33.94 14.63
C THR A 104 -21.88 -32.94 13.91
N LYS A 105 -21.80 -31.64 14.22
CA LYS A 105 -22.54 -30.58 13.49
C LYS A 105 -22.12 -30.42 12.02
N ASN A 106 -20.88 -30.71 11.67
CA ASN A 106 -20.39 -30.62 10.29
C ASN A 106 -20.80 -31.83 9.43
N GLU A 107 -20.96 -33.02 10.04
CA GLU A 107 -21.38 -34.22 9.32
C GLU A 107 -22.86 -34.15 8.89
N GLU A 108 -23.75 -33.62 9.72
CA GLU A 108 -25.17 -33.35 9.37
C GLU A 108 -25.32 -32.35 8.20
N SER A 109 -24.35 -31.45 8.03
CA SER A 109 -24.34 -30.44 6.96
C SER A 109 -23.82 -30.97 5.61
N SER A 110 -23.27 -32.19 5.57
CA SER A 110 -22.55 -32.74 4.41
C SER A 110 -23.34 -33.77 3.60
N SER A 111 -24.51 -34.21 4.07
CA SER A 111 -25.35 -35.23 3.41
C SER A 111 -26.38 -34.67 2.41
N GLN A 112 -26.40 -33.35 2.17
CA GLN A 112 -27.24 -32.69 1.16
C GLN A 112 -26.41 -31.81 0.22
N LYS A 113 -25.59 -32.41 -0.66
CA LYS A 113 -24.95 -31.69 -1.78
C LYS A 113 -25.28 -32.34 -3.11
N GLY A 114 -26.42 -31.95 -3.67
CA GLY A 114 -26.82 -32.19 -5.04
C GLY A 114 -27.57 -30.99 -5.62
N SER A 115 -26.88 -30.21 -6.46
CA SER A 115 -27.44 -29.35 -7.52
C SER A 115 -28.40 -28.18 -7.16
N LYS A 116 -28.10 -27.34 -6.15
CA LYS A 116 -28.83 -26.06 -5.92
C LYS A 116 -27.97 -24.88 -5.40
N ASP A 117 -26.67 -24.84 -5.69
CA ASP A 117 -25.71 -23.97 -4.98
C ASP A 117 -25.52 -22.53 -5.49
N THR A 118 -26.35 -22.01 -6.40
CA THR A 118 -26.35 -20.56 -6.72
C THR A 118 -27.45 -19.77 -6.01
N ALA A 119 -28.44 -20.42 -5.40
CA ALA A 119 -29.53 -19.74 -4.70
C ALA A 119 -29.36 -19.73 -3.16
N ALA A 120 -28.74 -20.75 -2.57
CA ALA A 120 -28.62 -20.87 -1.11
C ALA A 120 -27.55 -19.93 -0.50
N ALA A 121 -26.47 -19.63 -1.21
CA ALA A 121 -25.45 -18.67 -0.76
C ALA A 121 -26.00 -17.22 -0.69
N ASN A 122 -26.87 -16.86 -1.64
CA ASN A 122 -27.56 -15.55 -1.64
C ASN A 122 -28.66 -15.47 -0.57
N SER A 123 -29.28 -16.60 -0.19
CA SER A 123 -30.31 -16.70 0.86
C SER A 123 -29.75 -16.48 2.28
N SER A 124 -28.62 -17.11 2.62
CA SER A 124 -28.00 -16.89 3.94
C SER A 124 -27.40 -15.49 4.08
N LEU A 125 -26.86 -14.92 2.99
CA LEU A 125 -26.32 -13.56 3.01
C LEU A 125 -27.42 -12.50 3.12
N SER A 126 -28.56 -12.67 2.42
CA SER A 126 -29.70 -11.76 2.51
C SER A 126 -30.39 -11.79 3.88
N THR A 127 -30.44 -12.97 4.52
CA THR A 127 -30.98 -13.12 5.87
C THR A 127 -30.08 -12.45 6.92
N PHE A 128 -28.76 -12.60 6.79
CA PHE A 128 -27.78 -11.90 7.63
C PHE A 128 -27.82 -10.37 7.42
N HIS A 129 -27.90 -9.92 6.17
CA HIS A 129 -28.01 -8.51 5.80
C HIS A 129 -29.28 -7.87 6.40
N SER A 130 -30.42 -8.57 6.37
CA SER A 130 -31.70 -8.06 6.88
C SER A 130 -31.75 -7.97 8.40
N SER A 131 -30.93 -8.73 9.13
CA SER A 131 -30.84 -8.69 10.60
C SER A 131 -29.98 -7.55 11.16
N LEU A 132 -29.18 -6.89 10.32
CA LEU A 132 -28.26 -5.82 10.74
C LEU A 132 -28.94 -4.44 10.73
N THR A 133 -28.42 -3.52 11.54
CA THR A 133 -28.79 -2.10 11.45
C THR A 133 -28.34 -1.48 10.12
N VAL A 134 -28.94 -0.36 9.71
CA VAL A 134 -28.56 0.34 8.47
C VAL A 134 -27.07 0.73 8.50
N GLU A 135 -26.58 1.16 9.66
CA GLU A 135 -25.18 1.52 9.87
C GLU A 135 -24.24 0.33 9.68
N GLU A 136 -24.59 -0.82 10.25
CA GLU A 136 -23.81 -2.06 10.10
C GLU A 136 -23.83 -2.57 8.67
N ARG A 137 -24.97 -2.42 7.96
CA ARG A 137 -25.07 -2.75 6.53
C ARG A 137 -24.19 -1.87 5.67
N LEU A 138 -24.24 -0.55 5.87
CA LEU A 138 -23.36 0.40 5.18
C LEU A 138 -21.89 0.09 5.48
N LYS A 139 -21.54 -0.12 6.76
CA LYS A 139 -20.18 -0.51 7.16
C LYS A 139 -19.74 -1.81 6.49
N TYR A 140 -20.62 -2.81 6.41
CA TYR A 140 -20.34 -4.07 5.74
C TYR A 140 -20.13 -3.88 4.23
N ALA A 141 -21.01 -3.12 3.56
CA ALA A 141 -20.92 -2.79 2.14
C ALA A 141 -19.57 -2.14 1.81
N LEU A 142 -19.17 -1.13 2.59
CA LEU A 142 -17.88 -0.45 2.45
C LEU A 142 -16.71 -1.39 2.74
N THR A 143 -16.75 -2.18 3.82
CA THR A 143 -15.66 -3.09 4.20
C THR A 143 -15.45 -4.22 3.18
N LYS A 144 -16.53 -4.75 2.59
CA LYS A 144 -16.47 -5.80 1.57
C LYS A 144 -16.32 -5.28 0.14
N GLY A 145 -16.53 -3.98 -0.06
CA GLY A 145 -16.51 -3.34 -1.37
C GLY A 145 -17.67 -3.80 -2.26
N ASP A 146 -18.85 -3.98 -1.68
CA ASP A 146 -20.06 -4.42 -2.39
C ASP A 146 -21.09 -3.28 -2.45
N SER A 147 -21.42 -2.82 -3.66
CA SER A 147 -22.41 -1.75 -3.90
C SER A 147 -23.83 -2.27 -4.14
N SER A 148 -24.05 -3.59 -4.15
CA SER A 148 -25.31 -4.20 -4.59
C SER A 148 -26.55 -3.75 -3.80
N HIS A 149 -26.38 -3.41 -2.52
CA HIS A 149 -27.48 -3.02 -1.63
C HIS A 149 -27.55 -1.51 -1.32
N LEU A 150 -26.62 -0.70 -1.84
CA LEU A 150 -26.58 0.73 -1.52
C LEU A 150 -27.86 1.48 -1.93
N ALA A 151 -28.46 1.12 -3.06
CA ALA A 151 -29.70 1.74 -3.53
C ALA A 151 -30.88 1.57 -2.56
N GLU A 152 -30.86 0.50 -1.75
CA GLU A 152 -31.88 0.23 -0.74
C GLU A 152 -31.51 0.82 0.63
N ASP A 153 -30.22 0.78 0.99
CA ASP A 153 -29.76 1.19 2.31
C ASP A 153 -29.63 2.71 2.47
N ILE A 154 -29.27 3.43 1.40
CA ILE A 154 -29.11 4.89 1.43
C ILE A 154 -30.42 5.62 1.78
N PRO A 155 -31.59 5.32 1.17
CA PRO A 155 -32.85 5.93 1.57
C PRO A 155 -33.25 5.63 3.03
N LYS A 156 -32.94 4.41 3.52
CA LYS A 156 -33.21 4.02 4.92
C LYS A 156 -32.30 4.78 5.90
N ALA A 157 -31.05 5.02 5.51
CA ALA A 157 -30.13 5.85 6.28
C ALA A 157 -30.62 7.30 6.30
N LEU A 158 -31.02 7.84 5.15
CA LEU A 158 -31.54 9.20 5.05
C LEU A 158 -32.79 9.39 5.92
N ALA A 159 -33.71 8.43 5.93
CA ALA A 159 -34.90 8.48 6.79
C ALA A 159 -34.56 8.49 8.30
N LYS A 160 -33.41 7.91 8.70
CA LYS A 160 -32.96 7.85 10.09
C LYS A 160 -32.16 9.09 10.51
N TYR A 161 -31.29 9.60 9.64
CA TYR A 161 -30.38 10.71 9.94
C TYR A 161 -30.94 12.08 9.52
N GLY A 162 -31.98 12.12 8.69
CA GLY A 162 -32.69 13.34 8.32
C GLY A 162 -32.00 14.15 7.23
N GLN A 163 -30.70 14.43 7.38
CA GLN A 163 -29.92 15.15 6.37
C GLN A 163 -28.98 14.21 5.58
N PRO A 164 -28.79 14.43 4.27
CA PRO A 164 -27.84 13.66 3.46
C PRO A 164 -26.41 13.77 3.99
N ILE A 165 -26.01 14.96 4.46
CA ILE A 165 -24.69 15.19 5.02
C ILE A 165 -24.44 14.36 6.28
N ASP A 166 -25.46 14.17 7.12
CA ASP A 166 -25.34 13.37 8.36
C ASP A 166 -25.15 11.87 8.05
N VAL A 167 -25.65 11.38 6.91
CA VAL A 167 -25.36 10.01 6.44
C VAL A 167 -23.91 9.88 5.99
N ILE A 168 -23.37 10.92 5.34
CA ILE A 168 -21.97 10.96 4.89
C ILE A 168 -21.02 11.06 6.08
N GLU A 169 -21.19 12.07 6.94
CA GLU A 169 -20.34 12.31 8.11
C GLU A 169 -20.55 11.29 9.24
N GLY A 170 -21.71 10.63 9.28
CA GLY A 170 -22.02 9.58 10.25
C GLY A 170 -21.53 8.20 9.79
N PRO A 171 -22.45 7.31 9.39
CA PRO A 171 -22.13 5.90 9.17
C PRO A 171 -21.13 5.65 8.03
N LEU A 172 -21.17 6.43 6.95
CA LEU A 172 -20.24 6.23 5.82
C LEU A 172 -18.81 6.62 6.21
N MET A 173 -18.60 7.80 6.80
CA MET A 173 -17.27 8.25 7.22
C MET A 173 -16.71 7.40 8.36
N GLN A 174 -17.52 6.97 9.33
CA GLN A 174 -17.08 6.03 10.38
C GLN A 174 -16.61 4.69 9.80
N ALA A 175 -17.30 4.18 8.78
CA ALA A 175 -16.87 2.97 8.09
C ALA A 175 -15.52 3.18 7.37
N MET A 176 -15.33 4.34 6.73
CA MET A 176 -14.08 4.65 6.02
C MET A 176 -12.90 4.92 6.96
N GLU A 177 -13.12 5.54 8.12
CA GLU A 177 -12.10 5.69 9.16
C GLU A 177 -11.67 4.33 9.72
N HIS A 178 -12.62 3.40 9.92
CA HIS A 178 -12.31 2.04 10.32
C HIS A 178 -11.48 1.32 9.25
N ILE A 179 -11.80 1.48 7.97
CA ILE A 179 -11.03 0.94 6.83
C ILE A 179 -9.62 1.54 6.80
N GLY A 180 -9.48 2.85 7.03
CA GLY A 180 -8.19 3.53 7.13
C GLY A 180 -7.34 2.98 8.28
N THR A 181 -7.96 2.70 9.43
CA THR A 181 -7.31 2.06 10.58
C THR A 181 -6.85 0.65 10.24
N LEU A 182 -7.71 -0.18 9.63
CA LEU A 182 -7.35 -1.54 9.20
C LEU A 182 -6.22 -1.53 8.16
N PHE A 183 -6.19 -0.55 7.26
CA PHE A 183 -5.12 -0.38 6.30
C PHE A 183 -3.80 0.02 6.98
N GLY A 184 -3.84 0.98 7.91
CA GLY A 184 -2.67 1.39 8.70
C GLY A 184 -2.10 0.28 9.59
N GLU A 185 -2.97 -0.58 10.12
CA GLU A 185 -2.60 -1.78 10.88
C GLU A 185 -2.14 -2.96 10.00
N GLY A 186 -2.22 -2.83 8.67
CA GLY A 186 -1.89 -3.90 7.72
C GLY A 186 -2.89 -5.06 7.69
N LYS A 187 -4.07 -4.90 8.28
CA LYS A 187 -5.19 -5.86 8.25
C LYS A 187 -6.02 -5.78 6.97
N MET A 188 -5.90 -4.66 6.24
CA MET A 188 -6.53 -4.43 4.94
C MET A 188 -5.47 -3.97 3.94
N PHE A 189 -5.64 -4.32 2.66
CA PHE A 189 -4.69 -4.01 1.60
C PHE A 189 -5.25 -2.99 0.61
N LEU A 190 -4.37 -2.32 -0.11
CA LEU A 190 -4.75 -1.21 -0.99
C LEU A 190 -5.86 -1.57 -2.02
N PRO A 191 -5.87 -2.76 -2.66
CA PRO A 191 -6.97 -3.11 -3.57
C PRO A 191 -8.34 -3.12 -2.90
N GLN A 192 -8.39 -3.53 -1.63
CA GLN A 192 -9.62 -3.52 -0.86
C GLN A 192 -10.04 -2.10 -0.53
N VAL A 193 -9.08 -1.24 -0.12
CA VAL A 193 -9.33 0.18 0.16
C VAL A 193 -9.85 0.91 -1.08
N VAL A 194 -9.28 0.66 -2.26
CA VAL A 194 -9.76 1.23 -3.53
C VAL A 194 -11.17 0.77 -3.85
N ARG A 195 -11.49 -0.51 -3.60
CA ARG A 195 -12.85 -1.03 -3.79
C ARG A 195 -13.84 -0.39 -2.82
N SER A 196 -13.46 -0.20 -1.56
CA SER A 196 -14.26 0.52 -0.57
C SER A 196 -14.49 1.97 -0.96
N ALA A 197 -13.47 2.65 -1.49
CA ALA A 197 -13.57 4.02 -1.99
C ALA A 197 -14.55 4.12 -3.17
N GLN A 198 -14.57 3.12 -4.05
CA GLN A 198 -15.55 3.07 -5.14
C GLN A 198 -16.98 2.93 -4.60
N VAL A 199 -17.21 2.05 -3.62
CA VAL A 199 -18.53 1.92 -2.96
C VAL A 199 -18.92 3.21 -2.25
N MET A 200 -17.97 3.91 -1.62
CA MET A 200 -18.20 5.23 -1.03
C MET A 200 -18.63 6.25 -2.10
N LYS A 201 -17.95 6.28 -3.24
CA LYS A 201 -18.30 7.15 -4.38
C LYS A 201 -19.70 6.84 -4.91
N ASP A 202 -20.03 5.56 -5.05
CA ASP A 202 -21.36 5.11 -5.50
C ASP A 202 -22.44 5.52 -4.48
N ALA A 203 -22.17 5.41 -3.18
CA ALA A 203 -23.06 5.85 -2.11
C ALA A 203 -23.29 7.37 -2.13
N VAL A 204 -22.23 8.17 -2.30
CA VAL A 204 -22.33 9.63 -2.44
C VAL A 204 -23.08 10.01 -3.71
N ALA A 205 -22.85 9.33 -4.83
CA ALA A 205 -23.59 9.57 -6.08
C ALA A 205 -25.10 9.32 -5.91
N LEU A 206 -25.49 8.33 -5.09
CA LEU A 206 -26.90 8.10 -4.73
C LEU A 206 -27.47 9.17 -3.79
N LEU A 207 -26.63 9.77 -2.94
CA LEU A 207 -27.01 10.87 -2.05
C LEU A 207 -27.04 12.23 -2.76
N GLN A 208 -26.31 12.41 -3.86
CA GLN A 208 -26.14 13.69 -4.57
C GLN A 208 -27.46 14.43 -4.85
N PRO A 209 -28.52 13.78 -5.37
CA PRO A 209 -29.79 14.48 -5.62
C PRO A 209 -30.45 15.04 -4.35
N TYR A 210 -30.19 14.43 -3.19
CA TYR A 210 -30.70 14.90 -1.91
C TYR A 210 -29.80 15.99 -1.32
N ILE A 211 -28.49 15.92 -1.55
CA ILE A 211 -27.53 16.96 -1.17
C ILE A 211 -27.87 18.25 -1.90
N ASP A 212 -28.04 18.19 -3.23
CA ASP A 212 -28.37 19.37 -4.05
C ASP A 212 -29.67 20.04 -3.57
N ALA A 213 -30.67 19.24 -3.18
CA ALA A 213 -31.93 19.73 -2.62
C ALA A 213 -31.82 20.30 -1.19
N ALA A 214 -30.84 19.86 -0.40
CA ALA A 214 -30.59 20.32 0.97
C ALA A 214 -29.68 21.55 1.01
N ASP A 215 -28.70 21.64 0.11
CA ASP A 215 -27.77 22.77 -0.02
C ASP A 215 -28.47 24.05 -0.49
N GLU A 216 -29.49 23.93 -1.35
CA GLU A 216 -30.40 25.04 -1.68
C GLU A 216 -31.15 25.60 -0.43
N ALA A 217 -31.24 24.82 0.65
CA ALA A 217 -32.01 25.16 1.85
C ALA A 217 -31.16 25.62 3.06
N GLN A 218 -29.87 25.24 3.17
CA GLN A 218 -29.10 25.44 4.41
C GLN A 218 -27.66 25.95 4.28
N GLY A 219 -27.12 26.19 3.08
CA GLY A 219 -25.85 26.91 2.94
C GLY A 219 -24.60 26.20 3.51
N GLY A 220 -24.55 24.86 3.44
CA GLY A 220 -23.36 23.98 3.40
C GLY A 220 -22.26 24.11 4.47
N LYS A 221 -21.90 22.99 5.13
CA LYS A 221 -20.61 22.84 5.83
C LYS A 221 -19.53 22.39 4.83
N GLU A 222 -18.45 23.16 4.68
CA GLU A 222 -17.34 22.83 3.78
C GLU A 222 -16.41 21.74 4.35
N LYS A 223 -16.02 20.79 3.50
CA LYS A 223 -15.03 19.75 3.84
C LYS A 223 -13.62 20.34 3.77
N PRO A 224 -12.67 19.85 4.59
CA PRO A 224 -11.28 20.28 4.48
C PRO A 224 -10.70 19.88 3.10
N CYS A 225 -10.22 20.87 2.37
CA CYS A 225 -9.72 20.71 1.00
C CYS A 225 -8.22 20.39 0.97
N VAL A 226 -7.80 19.47 0.09
CA VAL A 226 -6.41 19.14 -0.20
C VAL A 226 -6.18 19.29 -1.70
N VAL A 227 -5.16 20.04 -2.10
CA VAL A 227 -4.72 20.14 -3.50
C VAL A 227 -3.61 19.14 -3.74
N LEU A 228 -3.72 18.30 -4.77
CA LEU A 228 -2.67 17.36 -5.19
C LEU A 228 -2.20 17.67 -6.61
N ALA A 229 -0.89 17.58 -6.83
CA ALA A 229 -0.28 17.75 -8.15
C ALA A 229 0.91 16.82 -8.35
N THR A 230 1.16 16.40 -9.58
CA THR A 230 2.48 15.84 -9.97
C THR A 230 3.34 16.96 -10.55
N ALA A 231 4.61 17.01 -10.11
CA ALA A 231 5.55 18.06 -10.47
C ALA A 231 5.68 18.27 -11.98
N ASN A 232 6.02 19.50 -12.37
CA ASN A 232 6.21 19.86 -13.77
C ASN A 232 7.24 18.96 -14.46
N GLY A 233 6.97 18.57 -15.70
CA GLY A 233 7.80 17.62 -16.46
C GLY A 233 7.74 16.17 -15.98
N ASP A 234 6.94 15.85 -14.96
CA ASP A 234 6.72 14.50 -14.47
C ASP A 234 5.30 14.04 -14.78
N VAL A 235 5.19 12.83 -15.33
CA VAL A 235 3.93 12.23 -15.83
C VAL A 235 3.39 11.14 -14.92
N HIS A 236 4.14 10.77 -13.88
CA HIS A 236 3.83 9.61 -13.08
C HIS A 236 2.87 9.98 -11.94
N ASP A 237 1.68 9.40 -11.95
CA ASP A 237 0.58 9.80 -11.06
C ASP A 237 -0.05 8.65 -10.28
N ILE A 238 0.37 7.39 -10.50
CA ILE A 238 -0.22 6.23 -9.83
C ILE A 238 -0.23 6.42 -8.29
N GLY A 239 0.91 6.80 -7.72
CA GLY A 239 1.02 7.05 -6.28
C GLY A 239 0.16 8.23 -5.81
N LYS A 240 0.14 9.34 -6.58
CA LYS A 240 -0.71 10.51 -6.30
C LYS A 240 -2.19 10.15 -6.28
N ASN A 241 -2.64 9.39 -7.28
CA ASN A 241 -4.03 8.99 -7.43
C ASN A 241 -4.44 8.08 -6.25
N ILE A 242 -3.55 7.16 -5.85
CA ILE A 242 -3.76 6.35 -4.65
C ILE A 242 -3.91 7.23 -3.41
N VAL A 243 -3.02 8.20 -3.19
CA VAL A 243 -3.11 9.15 -2.07
C VAL A 243 -4.43 9.92 -2.11
N GLY A 244 -4.84 10.43 -3.28
CA GLY A 244 -6.10 11.15 -3.45
C GLY A 244 -7.33 10.29 -3.12
N ILE A 245 -7.31 9.01 -3.49
CA ILE A 245 -8.35 8.05 -3.10
C ILE A 245 -8.36 7.87 -1.58
N VAL A 246 -7.20 7.61 -0.95
CA VAL A 246 -7.11 7.40 0.49
C VAL A 246 -7.49 8.66 1.29
N LEU A 247 -7.16 9.86 0.80
CA LEU A 247 -7.57 11.12 1.44
C LEU A 247 -9.09 11.34 1.31
N SER A 248 -9.67 11.09 0.13
CA SER A 248 -11.12 11.11 -0.07
C SER A 248 -11.84 10.13 0.87
N CYS A 249 -11.27 8.95 1.07
CA CYS A 249 -11.73 7.98 2.07
C CYS A 249 -11.72 8.54 3.50
N ASN A 250 -10.82 9.46 3.82
CA ASN A 250 -10.66 10.02 5.17
C ASN A 250 -11.37 11.38 5.34
N GLY A 251 -12.34 11.71 4.48
CA GLY A 251 -13.21 12.88 4.65
C GLY A 251 -12.66 14.19 4.08
N PHE A 252 -11.57 14.13 3.30
CA PHE A 252 -11.03 15.30 2.60
C PHE A 252 -11.71 15.51 1.25
N GLU A 253 -11.91 16.77 0.87
CA GLU A 253 -12.12 17.12 -0.53
C GLU A 253 -10.76 17.16 -1.24
N VAL A 254 -10.61 16.43 -2.33
CA VAL A 254 -9.34 16.33 -3.06
C VAL A 254 -9.45 17.00 -4.42
N ILE A 255 -8.68 18.07 -4.62
CA ILE A 255 -8.52 18.75 -5.91
C ILE A 255 -7.24 18.25 -6.56
N ASP A 256 -7.38 17.35 -7.53
CA ASP A 256 -6.26 16.80 -8.28
C ASP A 256 -6.00 17.61 -9.56
N LEU A 257 -4.87 18.31 -9.62
CA LEU A 257 -4.45 19.13 -10.74
C LEU A 257 -3.84 18.31 -11.90
N GLY A 258 -3.65 17.00 -11.70
CA GLY A 258 -3.12 16.10 -12.72
C GLY A 258 -1.59 16.06 -12.76
N VAL A 259 -1.03 15.95 -13.97
CA VAL A 259 0.39 15.74 -14.22
C VAL A 259 1.05 16.88 -14.96
N MET A 260 2.39 16.97 -14.85
CA MET A 260 3.18 18.04 -15.44
C MET A 260 2.67 19.43 -15.03
N VAL A 261 2.30 19.59 -13.74
CA VAL A 261 1.63 20.80 -13.27
C VAL A 261 2.65 21.90 -12.97
N PRO A 262 2.56 23.09 -13.61
CA PRO A 262 3.41 24.23 -13.31
C PRO A 262 3.20 24.76 -11.88
N CYS A 263 4.25 25.34 -11.28
CA CYS A 263 4.17 25.94 -9.94
C CYS A 263 3.08 27.01 -9.83
N ASP A 264 2.91 27.85 -10.86
CA ASP A 264 1.92 28.93 -10.87
C ASP A 264 0.48 28.37 -10.77
N THR A 265 0.20 27.24 -11.44
CA THR A 265 -1.11 26.58 -11.36
C THR A 265 -1.39 26.04 -9.97
N ILE A 266 -0.37 25.49 -9.29
CA ILE A 266 -0.51 25.04 -7.90
C ILE A 266 -0.78 26.23 -6.98
N LEU A 267 -0.10 27.36 -7.22
CA LEU A 267 -0.28 28.59 -6.47
C LEU A 267 -1.70 29.16 -6.62
N ASP A 268 -2.20 29.22 -7.85
CA ASP A 268 -3.55 29.71 -8.16
C ASP A 268 -4.62 28.81 -7.55
N ALA A 269 -4.47 27.48 -7.67
CA ALA A 269 -5.37 26.53 -7.02
C ALA A 269 -5.34 26.67 -5.49
N THR A 270 -4.17 26.91 -4.91
CA THR A 270 -4.03 27.13 -3.46
C THR A 270 -4.76 28.39 -3.00
N ARG A 271 -4.71 29.46 -3.80
CA ARG A 271 -5.44 30.71 -3.53
C ARG A 271 -6.95 30.56 -3.71
N GLN A 272 -7.37 29.78 -4.70
CA GLN A 272 -8.78 29.60 -5.03
C GLN A 272 -9.50 28.69 -4.02
N HIS A 273 -8.86 27.60 -3.62
CA HIS A 273 -9.49 26.53 -2.84
C HIS A 273 -9.14 26.57 -1.35
N HIS A 274 -8.21 27.43 -0.94
CA HIS A 274 -7.76 27.57 0.45
C HIS A 274 -7.51 26.22 1.16
N PRO A 275 -6.69 25.33 0.55
CA PRO A 275 -6.54 23.98 1.06
C PRO A 275 -5.85 23.96 2.43
N VAL A 276 -6.17 22.95 3.24
CA VAL A 276 -5.47 22.70 4.50
C VAL A 276 -4.08 22.08 4.27
N LEU A 277 -3.84 21.54 3.08
CA LEU A 277 -2.60 20.87 2.68
C LEU A 277 -2.42 20.91 1.17
N VAL A 278 -1.19 21.15 0.70
CA VAL A 278 -0.82 20.99 -0.71
C VAL A 278 0.12 19.80 -0.86
N GLY A 279 -0.26 18.80 -1.64
CA GLY A 279 0.56 17.62 -1.93
C GLY A 279 1.23 17.70 -3.30
N ILE A 280 2.55 17.47 -3.34
CA ILE A 280 3.35 17.42 -4.57
C ILE A 280 4.00 16.03 -4.74
N SER A 281 3.80 15.42 -5.91
CA SER A 281 4.31 14.11 -6.25
C SER A 281 5.44 14.16 -7.28
N GLY A 282 6.46 13.31 -7.13
CA GLY A 282 7.55 13.17 -8.10
C GLY A 282 8.18 11.78 -8.12
N LEU A 283 8.42 11.24 -9.31
CA LEU A 283 9.07 9.95 -9.57
C LEU A 283 10.49 10.09 -10.15
N ILE A 284 10.80 11.20 -10.83
CA ILE A 284 12.11 11.40 -11.48
C ILE A 284 12.94 12.47 -10.77
N THR A 285 14.27 12.37 -10.88
CA THR A 285 15.19 13.31 -10.20
C THR A 285 14.95 14.79 -10.53
N PRO A 286 14.60 15.17 -11.79
CA PRO A 286 14.23 16.56 -12.09
C PRO A 286 13.05 17.09 -11.27
N SER A 287 12.11 16.24 -10.88
CA SER A 287 10.93 16.61 -10.08
C SER A 287 11.30 17.21 -8.73
N LEU A 288 12.44 16.79 -8.15
CA LEU A 288 12.94 17.35 -6.88
C LEU A 288 13.28 18.83 -7.00
N LYS A 289 13.82 19.27 -8.15
CA LYS A 289 14.11 20.70 -8.40
C LYS A 289 12.83 21.51 -8.57
N GLU A 290 11.80 20.94 -9.18
CA GLU A 290 10.49 21.60 -9.27
C GLU A 290 9.84 21.72 -7.88
N MET A 291 10.06 20.76 -6.99
CA MET A 291 9.63 20.86 -5.59
C MET A 291 10.40 21.94 -4.81
N GLU A 292 11.72 22.10 -5.03
CA GLU A 292 12.50 23.21 -4.48
C GLU A 292 11.92 24.57 -4.94
N LYS A 293 11.69 24.70 -6.25
CA LYS A 293 11.07 25.90 -6.84
C LYS A 293 9.69 26.20 -6.27
N LEU A 294 8.88 25.17 -6.03
CA LEU A 294 7.56 25.33 -5.41
C LEU A 294 7.68 25.92 -4.00
N CYS A 295 8.59 25.40 -3.17
CA CYS A 295 8.84 25.90 -1.82
C CYS A 295 9.30 27.37 -1.82
N GLU A 296 10.26 27.71 -2.68
CA GLU A 296 10.73 29.10 -2.84
C GLU A 296 9.60 30.04 -3.29
N THR A 297 8.72 29.56 -4.18
CA THR A 297 7.57 30.35 -4.66
C THR A 297 6.55 30.55 -3.54
N PHE A 298 6.23 29.52 -2.77
CA PHE A 298 5.31 29.62 -1.62
C PHE A 298 5.85 30.58 -0.57
N GLN A 299 7.16 30.56 -0.31
CA GLN A 299 7.83 31.50 0.59
C GLN A 299 7.73 32.95 0.07
N LYS A 300 8.05 33.15 -1.22
CA LYS A 300 8.00 34.47 -1.85
C LYS A 300 6.60 35.09 -1.79
N GLU A 301 5.59 34.26 -2.00
CA GLU A 301 4.19 34.66 -1.99
C GLU A 301 3.56 34.64 -0.58
N ARG A 302 4.35 34.28 0.45
CA ARG A 302 3.96 34.26 1.88
C ARG A 302 2.70 33.44 2.14
N LEU A 303 2.60 32.28 1.48
CA LEU A 303 1.58 31.31 1.82
C LEU A 303 1.99 30.59 3.10
N ASP A 304 1.04 30.23 3.97
CA ASP A 304 1.31 29.49 5.23
C ASP A 304 0.79 28.04 5.19
N VAL A 305 0.33 27.58 4.03
CA VAL A 305 -0.21 26.22 3.87
C VAL A 305 0.91 25.17 3.92
N PRO A 306 0.75 24.08 4.71
CA PRO A 306 1.71 22.99 4.69
C PRO A 306 1.85 22.33 3.31
N ILE A 307 3.07 21.91 2.98
CA ILE A 307 3.41 21.17 1.77
C ILE A 307 3.74 19.72 2.14
N LEU A 308 3.00 18.78 1.57
CA LEU A 308 3.28 17.35 1.63
C LEU A 308 4.06 16.90 0.38
N VAL A 309 5.22 16.31 0.59
CA VAL A 309 6.10 15.84 -0.47
C VAL A 309 6.05 14.30 -0.52
N GLY A 310 5.87 13.74 -1.71
CA GLY A 310 5.83 12.30 -1.91
C GLY A 310 6.25 11.83 -3.31
N GLY A 311 6.36 10.51 -3.48
CA GLY A 311 6.79 9.86 -4.72
C GLY A 311 8.19 9.26 -4.64
N ALA A 312 8.55 8.39 -5.60
CA ALA A 312 9.67 7.45 -5.44
C ALA A 312 11.06 8.10 -5.29
N THR A 313 11.26 9.29 -5.84
CA THR A 313 12.53 10.03 -5.70
C THR A 313 12.61 10.87 -4.44
N THR A 314 11.50 11.02 -3.72
CA THR A 314 11.43 11.82 -2.50
C THR A 314 11.87 11.00 -1.29
N SER A 315 12.35 11.67 -0.25
CA SER A 315 12.74 11.03 1.01
C SER A 315 12.66 12.03 2.16
N ALA A 316 12.61 11.52 3.39
CA ALA A 316 12.68 12.34 4.59
C ALA A 316 13.96 13.20 4.62
N VAL A 317 15.11 12.62 4.23
CA VAL A 317 16.40 13.31 4.18
C VAL A 317 16.39 14.45 3.16
N HIS A 318 15.96 14.18 1.92
CA HIS A 318 15.87 15.23 0.90
C HIS A 318 14.94 16.36 1.34
N THR A 319 13.77 16.00 1.88
CA THR A 319 12.78 16.98 2.35
C THR A 319 13.35 17.87 3.44
N ALA A 320 13.99 17.29 4.46
CA ALA A 320 14.56 18.03 5.59
C ALA A 320 15.75 18.91 5.19
N VAL A 321 16.61 18.45 4.28
CA VAL A 321 17.87 19.11 3.91
C VAL A 321 17.72 20.12 2.78
N LYS A 322 16.85 19.84 1.80
CA LYS A 322 16.74 20.65 0.57
C LYS A 322 15.45 21.44 0.45
N LEU A 323 14.32 20.93 0.95
CA LEU A 323 13.02 21.58 0.75
C LEU A 323 12.61 22.44 1.95
N ALA A 324 12.60 21.86 3.15
CA ALA A 324 12.17 22.54 4.36
C ALA A 324 12.91 23.88 4.65
N PRO A 325 14.22 24.05 4.35
CA PRO A 325 14.89 25.34 4.55
C PRO A 325 14.46 26.44 3.58
N LEU A 326 13.77 26.12 2.49
CA LEU A 326 13.36 27.08 1.46
C LEU A 326 11.99 27.73 1.77
N TYR A 327 11.30 27.26 2.81
CA TYR A 327 9.94 27.66 3.15
C TYR A 327 9.74 27.68 4.67
N ASP A 328 9.28 28.82 5.22
CA ASP A 328 9.07 28.99 6.66
C ASP A 328 7.87 28.17 7.19
N GLY A 329 6.91 27.91 6.31
CA GLY A 329 5.81 26.99 6.55
C GLY A 329 6.28 25.54 6.66
N LEU A 330 5.34 24.62 6.90
CA LEU A 330 5.68 23.22 7.15
C LEU A 330 5.84 22.47 5.81
N VAL A 331 7.01 21.89 5.55
CA VAL A 331 7.22 20.92 4.46
C VAL A 331 7.42 19.54 5.07
N ILE A 332 6.61 18.55 4.73
CA ILE A 332 6.68 17.19 5.33
C ILE A 332 6.76 16.10 4.27
N TYR A 333 7.47 15.03 4.59
CA TYR A 333 7.51 13.83 3.76
C TYR A 333 6.36 12.90 4.12
N GLY A 334 5.52 12.55 3.13
CA GLY A 334 4.31 11.77 3.35
C GLY A 334 4.49 10.25 3.41
N GLY A 335 5.66 9.74 3.03
CA GLY A 335 5.90 8.29 2.97
C GLY A 335 5.01 7.59 1.96
N ASP A 336 4.10 6.76 2.45
CA ASP A 336 3.07 6.08 1.66
C ASP A 336 1.68 6.69 1.88
N ALA A 337 0.69 6.20 1.12
CA ALA A 337 -0.68 6.72 1.19
C ALA A 337 -1.36 6.53 2.56
N SER A 338 -0.98 5.50 3.33
CA SER A 338 -1.51 5.26 4.68
C SER A 338 -0.98 6.29 5.68
N GLN A 339 0.33 6.56 5.63
CA GLN A 339 0.97 7.54 6.51
C GLN A 339 0.50 8.95 6.18
N THR A 340 0.35 9.24 4.88
CA THR A 340 -0.15 10.52 4.38
C THR A 340 -1.53 10.87 4.94
N SER A 341 -2.48 9.93 4.99
CA SER A 341 -3.82 10.24 5.50
C SER A 341 -3.85 10.49 7.00
N VAL A 342 -3.04 9.74 7.78
CA VAL A 342 -2.87 9.98 9.22
C VAL A 342 -2.25 11.35 9.48
N LEU A 343 -1.22 11.72 8.70
CA LEU A 343 -0.57 13.03 8.80
C LEU A 343 -1.54 14.16 8.44
N ALA A 344 -2.28 14.04 7.34
CA ALA A 344 -3.27 15.05 6.93
C ALA A 344 -4.35 15.26 8.00
N LYS A 345 -4.86 14.19 8.62
CA LYS A 345 -5.87 14.27 9.69
C LYS A 345 -5.33 14.98 10.94
N ARG A 346 -4.07 14.72 11.31
CA ARG A 346 -3.40 15.39 12.44
C ARG A 346 -3.08 16.86 12.15
N LEU A 347 -2.71 17.18 10.92
CA LEU A 347 -2.47 18.57 10.51
C LEU A 347 -3.78 19.36 10.47
N SER A 348 -4.89 18.74 10.13
CA SER A 348 -6.21 19.39 10.10
C SER A 348 -6.73 19.75 11.50
N SER A 349 -6.25 19.07 12.55
CA SER A 349 -6.62 19.33 13.95
C SER A 349 -5.60 20.21 14.71
N ILE A 350 -4.76 20.95 13.97
CA ILE A 350 -3.70 21.89 14.38
C ILE A 350 -3.53 22.02 15.90
N SER A 351 -2.60 21.26 16.47
CA SER A 351 -1.93 21.66 17.70
C SER A 351 -0.56 22.21 17.32
N ALA A 352 -0.26 23.46 17.67
CA ALA A 352 1.03 24.09 17.38
C ALA A 352 2.23 23.21 17.82
N HIS A 353 2.05 22.47 18.92
CA HIS A 353 3.00 21.48 19.42
C HIS A 353 3.39 20.42 18.38
N PHE A 354 2.45 19.92 17.57
CA PHE A 354 2.76 18.89 16.58
C PHE A 354 3.62 19.44 15.43
N ILE A 355 3.46 20.70 15.06
CA ILE A 355 4.29 21.36 14.05
C ILE A 355 5.72 21.53 14.57
N ASP A 356 5.86 21.93 15.84
CA ASP A 356 7.16 22.11 16.48
C ASP A 356 7.92 20.78 16.58
N ASP A 357 7.23 19.69 16.94
CA ASP A 357 7.81 18.34 16.98
C ASP A 357 8.36 17.91 15.61
N LEU A 358 7.59 18.15 14.54
CA LEU A 358 8.01 17.82 13.16
C LEU A 358 9.21 18.67 12.71
N LYS A 359 9.23 19.96 13.05
CA LYS A 359 10.38 20.84 12.75
C LYS A 359 11.63 20.40 13.50
N ALA A 360 11.49 19.95 14.75
CA ALA A 360 12.59 19.40 15.54
C ALA A 360 13.14 18.10 14.95
N GLU A 361 12.27 17.17 14.53
CA GLU A 361 12.68 15.93 13.84
C GLU A 361 13.47 16.24 12.56
N GLN A 362 13.01 17.20 11.77
CA GLN A 362 13.74 17.62 10.56
C GLN A 362 15.09 18.24 10.87
N GLN A 363 15.21 19.00 11.97
CA GLN A 363 16.49 19.55 12.37
C GLN A 363 17.49 18.45 12.72
N GLN A 364 17.07 17.41 13.45
CA GLN A 364 17.92 16.26 13.76
C GLN A 364 18.41 15.54 12.50
N ILE A 365 17.53 15.37 11.50
CA ILE A 365 17.91 14.77 10.20
C ILE A 365 18.97 15.62 9.49
N ARG A 366 18.82 16.96 9.50
CA ARG A 366 19.80 17.88 8.91
C ARG A 366 21.15 17.81 9.62
N ASP A 367 21.15 17.81 10.94
CA ASP A 367 22.38 17.75 11.74
C ASP A 367 23.14 16.45 11.44
N ALA A 368 22.45 15.30 11.46
CA ALA A 368 23.04 14.01 11.13
C ALA A 368 23.58 13.94 9.68
N TYR A 369 22.91 14.57 8.71
CA TYR A 369 23.39 14.63 7.33
C TYR A 369 24.69 15.44 7.21
N ASN A 370 24.80 16.55 7.95
CA ASN A 370 25.96 17.43 7.93
C ASN A 370 27.18 16.82 8.65
N GLU A 371 26.95 15.96 9.64
CA GLU A 371 28.02 15.22 10.33
C GLU A 371 28.65 14.13 9.46
N HIS A 372 27.86 13.52 8.56
CA HIS A 372 28.32 12.42 7.71
C HIS A 372 28.67 12.88 6.30
N HIS A 373 29.94 13.26 6.09
CA HIS A 373 30.49 13.45 4.74
C HIS A 373 31.55 12.38 4.48
N ALA A 374 31.21 11.39 3.66
CA ALA A 374 32.19 10.44 3.16
C ALA A 374 33.24 11.20 2.33
N PRO A 375 34.55 11.01 2.59
CA PRO A 375 35.58 11.64 1.79
C PRO A 375 35.44 11.20 0.34
N LEU A 376 35.53 12.16 -0.59
CA LEU A 376 35.47 11.89 -2.02
C LEU A 376 36.89 11.67 -2.56
N THR A 377 37.05 10.62 -3.36
CA THR A 377 38.27 10.40 -4.15
C THR A 377 38.34 11.45 -5.27
N PRO A 378 39.45 12.20 -5.43
CA PRO A 378 39.59 13.15 -6.52
C PRO A 378 39.36 12.51 -7.89
N TYR A 379 38.68 13.21 -8.80
CA TYR A 379 38.24 12.65 -10.08
C TYR A 379 39.36 11.99 -10.90
N LYS A 380 40.55 12.60 -10.92
CA LYS A 380 41.73 12.03 -11.59
C LYS A 380 42.13 10.67 -11.03
N GLU A 381 42.06 10.52 -9.71
CA GLU A 381 42.40 9.28 -9.02
C GLU A 381 41.32 8.22 -9.21
N ALA A 382 40.04 8.62 -9.09
CA ALA A 382 38.91 7.74 -9.38
C ALA A 382 38.96 7.16 -10.81
N ASN A 383 39.41 7.94 -11.79
CA ASN A 383 39.62 7.47 -13.16
C ASN A 383 40.82 6.52 -13.31
N ARG A 384 41.84 6.66 -12.47
CA ARG A 384 43.01 5.77 -12.46
C ARG A 384 42.65 4.40 -11.89
N ILE A 385 41.92 4.39 -10.76
CA ILE A 385 41.50 3.16 -10.05
C ILE A 385 40.32 2.48 -10.76
N GLY A 386 39.50 3.24 -11.47
CA GLY A 386 38.28 2.75 -12.11
C GLY A 386 38.47 1.45 -12.88
N ASN A 387 37.66 0.45 -12.52
CA ASN A 387 37.76 -0.92 -13.01
C ASN A 387 37.84 -0.94 -14.55
N ARG A 388 38.93 -1.50 -15.09
CA ARG A 388 39.09 -1.78 -16.52
C ARG A 388 38.94 -3.29 -16.66
N PRO A 389 37.72 -3.80 -16.95
CA PRO A 389 37.58 -5.22 -17.20
C PRO A 389 38.58 -5.62 -18.30
N PRO A 390 39.28 -6.76 -18.14
CA PRO A 390 40.19 -7.23 -19.18
C PRO A 390 39.44 -7.33 -20.50
N LEU A 391 40.11 -6.95 -21.61
CA LEU A 391 39.61 -6.99 -22.99
C LEU A 391 39.40 -8.44 -23.50
N THR A 392 38.98 -9.36 -22.65
CA THR A 392 38.35 -10.61 -23.08
C THR A 392 36.87 -10.34 -23.29
N PRO A 393 36.38 -10.26 -24.53
CA PRO A 393 34.94 -10.14 -24.75
C PRO A 393 34.26 -11.32 -24.07
N PRO A 394 33.19 -11.11 -23.28
CA PRO A 394 32.46 -12.19 -22.63
C PRO A 394 31.61 -12.89 -23.69
N CYS A 395 32.21 -13.65 -24.60
CA CYS A 395 31.48 -14.41 -25.61
C CYS A 395 32.22 -15.72 -25.95
N ARG A 396 32.42 -16.59 -24.95
CA ARG A 396 32.59 -18.04 -25.22
C ARG A 396 31.27 -18.76 -25.51
N GLY A 397 30.14 -18.05 -25.47
CA GLY A 397 28.82 -18.57 -25.86
C GLY A 397 28.15 -17.68 -26.90
N ARG A 398 28.18 -18.12 -28.17
CA ARG A 398 27.19 -17.88 -29.24
C ARG A 398 26.51 -16.51 -29.45
N ILE A 399 26.98 -15.38 -28.94
CA ILE A 399 26.58 -14.07 -29.50
C ILE A 399 27.59 -13.76 -30.61
N ASN A 400 27.26 -14.18 -31.83
CA ASN A 400 28.02 -13.79 -33.00
C ASN A 400 27.75 -12.30 -33.24
N VAL A 401 28.63 -11.43 -32.75
CA VAL A 401 28.47 -9.96 -32.81
C VAL A 401 28.33 -9.47 -34.26
N GLN A 402 28.84 -10.22 -35.24
CA GLN A 402 28.62 -9.96 -36.67
C GLN A 402 27.18 -10.18 -37.15
N LYS A 403 26.31 -10.83 -36.36
CA LYS A 403 24.89 -11.06 -36.67
C LYS A 403 23.91 -10.16 -35.90
N VAL A 404 24.40 -9.27 -35.02
CA VAL A 404 23.55 -8.37 -34.22
C VAL A 404 24.01 -6.92 -34.44
N TYR A 405 24.20 -6.54 -35.70
CA TYR A 405 24.33 -5.14 -36.08
C TYR A 405 23.00 -4.71 -36.69
N ILE A 406 22.37 -3.72 -36.06
CA ILE A 406 21.06 -3.19 -36.46
C ILE A 406 21.27 -1.68 -36.64
N PRO A 407 21.68 -1.25 -37.86
CA PRO A 407 22.10 0.13 -38.12
C PRO A 407 20.95 1.14 -38.12
N LEU A 408 19.72 0.67 -38.29
CA LEU A 408 18.54 1.52 -38.32
C LEU A 408 17.65 1.19 -37.12
N PRO A 409 17.02 2.19 -36.47
CA PRO A 409 16.06 1.93 -35.42
C PRO A 409 14.96 0.97 -35.89
N THR A 410 14.93 -0.23 -35.34
CA THR A 410 13.91 -1.24 -35.66
C THR A 410 12.74 -1.07 -34.70
N ARG A 411 11.53 -0.88 -35.25
CA ARG A 411 10.28 -0.83 -34.48
C ARG A 411 9.64 -2.20 -34.48
N GLU A 412 9.39 -2.74 -33.29
CA GLU A 412 8.67 -4.00 -33.12
C GLU A 412 7.44 -3.78 -32.27
N ARG A 413 6.34 -4.42 -32.69
CA ARG A 413 5.13 -4.53 -31.87
C ARG A 413 5.32 -5.72 -30.94
N LEU A 414 5.40 -5.45 -29.64
CA LEU A 414 5.49 -6.47 -28.61
C LEU A 414 4.08 -7.04 -28.38
N GLY A 415 3.83 -8.24 -28.88
CA GLY A 415 2.55 -8.94 -28.79
C GLY A 415 2.60 -10.13 -27.84
N GLU A 416 2.37 -11.33 -28.39
CA GLU A 416 2.37 -12.60 -27.67
C GLU A 416 3.74 -12.88 -27.03
N GLY A 417 3.73 -13.24 -25.74
CA GLY A 417 4.95 -13.51 -24.95
C GLY A 417 5.39 -12.41 -23.99
N LEU A 418 4.88 -11.17 -24.12
CA LEU A 418 5.20 -10.08 -23.19
C LEU A 418 4.89 -10.45 -21.72
N MET A 419 3.80 -11.18 -21.51
CA MET A 419 3.35 -11.64 -20.18
C MET A 419 4.38 -12.46 -19.42
N GLU A 420 5.28 -13.15 -20.11
CA GLU A 420 6.33 -13.97 -19.52
C GLU A 420 7.48 -13.12 -18.95
N PHE A 421 7.66 -11.90 -19.46
CA PHE A 421 8.72 -10.97 -19.06
C PHE A 421 8.26 -9.94 -18.01
N ILE A 422 6.98 -9.91 -17.66
CA ILE A 422 6.46 -9.00 -16.64
C ILE A 422 6.86 -9.50 -15.24
N ASP A 423 7.59 -8.66 -14.50
CA ASP A 423 7.81 -8.88 -13.06
C ASP A 423 6.53 -8.54 -12.26
N TRP A 424 5.66 -9.53 -12.12
CA TRP A 424 4.41 -9.43 -11.36
C TRP A 424 4.58 -9.14 -9.88
N ARG A 425 5.79 -9.34 -9.32
CA ARG A 425 6.09 -8.91 -7.96
C ARG A 425 5.97 -7.40 -7.84
N MET A 426 6.52 -6.65 -8.80
CA MET A 426 6.47 -5.18 -8.79
C MET A 426 5.03 -4.68 -8.84
N PHE A 427 4.19 -5.29 -9.66
CA PHE A 427 2.75 -4.99 -9.71
C PHE A 427 2.10 -5.11 -8.33
N LEU A 428 2.34 -6.20 -7.59
CA LEU A 428 1.78 -6.40 -6.25
C LEU A 428 2.37 -5.43 -5.20
N LEU A 429 3.65 -5.09 -5.30
CA LEU A 429 4.28 -4.09 -4.43
C LEU A 429 3.62 -2.71 -4.59
N PHE A 430 3.29 -2.30 -5.83
CA PHE A 430 2.55 -1.05 -6.08
C PHE A 430 1.12 -1.08 -5.51
N TRP A 431 0.51 -2.26 -5.42
CA TRP A 431 -0.76 -2.46 -4.71
C TRP A 431 -0.59 -2.62 -3.19
N GLY A 432 0.56 -2.27 -2.62
CA GLY A 432 0.78 -2.23 -1.17
C GLY A 432 0.93 -3.60 -0.51
N PHE A 433 1.07 -4.69 -1.27
CA PHE A 433 1.43 -5.98 -0.71
C PHE A 433 2.91 -6.01 -0.33
N LYS A 434 3.25 -6.61 0.82
CA LYS A 434 4.64 -6.70 1.30
C LYS A 434 5.20 -8.10 1.09
N GLY A 435 6.40 -8.20 0.52
CA GLY A 435 7.09 -9.48 0.28
C GLY A 435 8.26 -9.33 -0.69
N GLU A 436 9.27 -10.18 -0.57
CA GLU A 436 10.49 -10.10 -1.39
C GLU A 436 10.36 -10.88 -2.69
N THR A 437 9.56 -11.95 -2.68
CA THR A 437 9.37 -12.85 -3.83
C THR A 437 7.89 -13.02 -4.16
N LEU A 438 7.60 -13.33 -5.43
CA LEU A 438 6.23 -13.57 -5.88
C LEU A 438 5.53 -14.69 -5.09
N PRO A 439 6.16 -15.85 -4.78
CA PRO A 439 5.54 -16.88 -3.95
C PRO A 439 5.14 -16.39 -2.55
N GLN A 440 5.98 -15.56 -1.90
CA GLN A 440 5.66 -14.98 -0.58
C GLN A 440 4.44 -14.06 -0.65
N LEU A 441 4.34 -13.24 -1.70
CA LEU A 441 3.21 -12.33 -1.89
C LEU A 441 1.91 -13.09 -2.15
N LEU A 442 1.96 -14.17 -2.94
CA LEU A 442 0.80 -14.99 -3.29
C LEU A 442 0.25 -15.87 -2.16
N VAL A 443 0.95 -15.93 -1.02
CA VAL A 443 0.38 -16.48 0.21
C VAL A 443 -0.86 -15.69 0.65
N ASN A 444 -0.94 -14.40 0.29
CA ASN A 444 -2.11 -13.56 0.54
C ASN A 444 -3.18 -13.78 -0.56
N PRO A 445 -4.39 -14.26 -0.21
CA PRO A 445 -5.46 -14.50 -1.19
C PRO A 445 -5.89 -13.25 -1.98
N GLU A 446 -5.83 -12.06 -1.36
CA GLU A 446 -6.15 -10.81 -2.06
C GLU A 446 -5.02 -10.42 -3.03
N ALA A 447 -3.76 -10.78 -2.75
CA ALA A 447 -2.67 -10.60 -3.71
C ALA A 447 -2.83 -11.52 -4.91
N GLU A 448 -3.18 -12.79 -4.69
CA GLU A 448 -3.49 -13.74 -5.77
C GLU A 448 -4.66 -13.25 -6.64
N LYS A 449 -5.74 -12.81 -6.01
CA LYS A 449 -6.92 -12.27 -6.70
C LYS A 449 -6.59 -10.99 -7.48
N THR A 450 -5.78 -10.10 -6.91
CA THR A 450 -5.33 -8.86 -7.57
C THR A 450 -4.46 -9.19 -8.77
N LEU A 451 -3.53 -10.14 -8.63
CA LEU A 451 -2.70 -10.62 -9.73
C LEU A 451 -3.55 -11.20 -10.86
N ARG A 452 -4.51 -12.08 -10.54
CA ARG A 452 -5.40 -12.71 -11.53
C ARG A 452 -6.19 -11.68 -12.32
N LYS A 453 -6.75 -10.67 -11.64
CA LYS A 453 -7.48 -9.57 -12.29
C LYS A 453 -6.57 -8.71 -13.17
N GLY A 454 -5.36 -8.39 -12.70
CA GLY A 454 -4.38 -7.63 -13.48
C GLY A 454 -3.98 -8.34 -14.77
N LYS A 455 -3.73 -9.66 -14.68
CA LYS A 455 -3.45 -10.50 -15.86
C LYS A 455 -4.61 -10.50 -16.85
N GLN A 456 -5.83 -10.78 -16.37
CA GLN A 456 -7.02 -10.82 -17.20
C GLN A 456 -7.27 -9.48 -17.92
N PHE A 457 -7.16 -8.36 -17.20
CA PHE A 457 -7.33 -7.03 -17.78
C PHE A 457 -6.32 -6.76 -18.91
N LEU A 458 -5.05 -7.12 -18.68
CA LEU A 458 -4.00 -6.91 -19.68
C LEU A 458 -4.21 -7.80 -20.92
N GLU A 459 -4.60 -9.05 -20.74
CA GLU A 459 -4.96 -9.96 -21.84
C GLU A 459 -6.13 -9.42 -22.67
N GLU A 460 -7.20 -8.95 -22.01
CA GLU A 460 -8.36 -8.36 -22.65
C GLU A 460 -7.99 -7.07 -23.40
N ALA A 461 -7.23 -6.17 -22.78
CA ALA A 461 -6.80 -4.91 -23.39
C ALA A 461 -5.91 -5.12 -24.63
N MET A 462 -5.02 -6.11 -24.60
CA MET A 462 -4.18 -6.47 -25.75
C MET A 462 -5.01 -7.12 -26.87
N ARG A 463 -5.92 -8.04 -26.52
CA ARG A 463 -6.81 -8.73 -27.48
C ARG A 463 -7.76 -7.77 -28.19
N GLU A 464 -8.29 -6.78 -27.48
CA GLU A 464 -9.20 -5.77 -28.02
C GLU A 464 -8.47 -4.63 -28.75
N GLY A 465 -7.13 -4.66 -28.81
CA GLY A 465 -6.33 -3.60 -29.43
C GLY A 465 -6.40 -2.26 -28.67
N LYS A 466 -6.86 -2.25 -27.42
CA LYS A 466 -6.88 -1.07 -26.54
C LYS A 466 -5.50 -0.71 -26.00
N LEU A 467 -4.59 -1.68 -25.99
CA LEU A 467 -3.20 -1.50 -25.59
C LEU A 467 -2.27 -2.06 -26.68
N GLU A 468 -1.35 -1.22 -27.14
CA GLU A 468 -0.27 -1.63 -28.05
C GLU A 468 1.08 -1.27 -27.41
N VAL A 469 1.95 -2.27 -27.26
CA VAL A 469 3.30 -2.08 -26.74
C VAL A 469 4.28 -2.11 -27.91
N GLN A 470 5.16 -1.11 -27.97
CA GLN A 470 6.13 -0.98 -29.04
C GLN A 470 7.52 -0.78 -28.46
N ALA A 471 8.50 -1.42 -29.07
CA ALA A 471 9.91 -1.20 -28.78
C ALA A 471 10.59 -0.59 -30.01
N LEU A 472 11.51 0.35 -29.75
CA LEU A 472 12.43 0.88 -30.74
C LEU A 472 13.85 0.61 -30.23
N TYR A 473 14.65 -0.11 -31.01
CA TYR A 473 16.01 -0.46 -30.60
C TYR A 473 17.00 -0.39 -31.77
N LYS A 474 18.27 -0.11 -31.44
CA LYS A 474 19.41 -0.04 -32.36
C LYS A 474 20.59 -0.74 -31.69
N VAL A 475 21.37 -1.50 -32.45
CA VAL A 475 22.61 -2.12 -31.96
C VAL A 475 23.75 -1.70 -32.87
N GLU A 476 24.70 -0.96 -32.31
CA GLU A 476 25.76 -0.29 -33.06
C GLU A 476 27.13 -0.54 -32.41
N PRO A 477 28.22 -0.67 -33.21
CA PRO A 477 29.57 -0.65 -32.68
C PRO A 477 29.86 0.65 -31.93
N ALA A 478 30.57 0.53 -30.80
CA ALA A 478 30.99 1.68 -30.01
C ALA A 478 32.40 1.48 -29.45
N ILE A 479 33.10 2.58 -29.21
CA ILE A 479 34.41 2.61 -28.57
C ILE A 479 34.36 3.43 -27.28
N ARG A 480 35.19 3.05 -26.31
CA ARG A 480 35.37 3.82 -25.08
C ARG A 480 36.33 4.99 -25.33
N ARG A 481 35.92 6.22 -24.95
CA ARG A 481 36.80 7.40 -24.92
C ARG A 481 36.85 8.00 -23.51
N GLY A 482 37.90 7.69 -22.75
CA GLY A 482 37.98 8.08 -21.34
C GLY A 482 36.96 7.33 -20.50
N ASN A 483 35.91 8.02 -20.05
CA ASN A 483 34.77 7.41 -19.36
C ASN A 483 33.56 7.21 -20.28
N ASP A 484 33.52 7.93 -21.39
CA ASP A 484 32.35 8.01 -22.25
C ASP A 484 32.34 6.89 -23.29
N ILE A 485 31.17 6.69 -23.87
CA ILE A 485 30.95 5.77 -24.99
C ILE A 485 30.82 6.63 -26.26
N VAL A 486 31.53 6.27 -27.32
CA VAL A 486 31.44 6.92 -28.63
C VAL A 486 30.88 5.91 -29.62
N LEU A 487 29.77 6.26 -30.27
CA LEU A 487 29.17 5.47 -31.34
C LEU A 487 30.00 5.58 -32.62
N CYS A 488 30.21 4.48 -33.33
CA CYS A 488 31.15 4.42 -34.45
C CYS A 488 30.60 4.98 -35.77
N GLU A 489 29.28 4.99 -35.99
CA GLU A 489 28.68 5.46 -37.25
C GLU A 489 28.71 6.98 -37.37
N ASP A 490 28.30 7.70 -36.31
CA ASP A 490 28.10 9.15 -36.34
C ASP A 490 29.03 9.90 -35.37
N GLY A 491 29.84 9.18 -34.59
CA GLY A 491 30.73 9.76 -33.59
C GLY A 491 29.99 10.34 -32.38
N GLN A 492 28.71 10.01 -32.18
CA GLN A 492 27.92 10.51 -31.06
C GLN A 492 28.58 10.11 -29.73
N LEU A 493 28.78 11.09 -28.86
CA LEU A 493 29.30 10.90 -27.52
C LEU A 493 28.14 10.68 -26.55
N LEU A 494 28.18 9.58 -25.81
CA LEU A 494 27.29 9.27 -24.69
C LEU A 494 28.07 9.46 -23.38
N PRO A 495 27.86 10.57 -22.66
CA PRO A 495 28.61 10.88 -21.45
C PRO A 495 28.28 9.92 -20.32
N MET A 496 29.30 9.46 -19.59
CA MET A 496 29.13 8.53 -18.47
C MET A 496 29.72 9.10 -17.17
N LEU A 497 29.06 8.83 -16.04
CA LEU A 497 29.55 9.24 -14.73
C LEU A 497 30.63 8.29 -14.19
N ARG A 498 31.49 8.80 -13.30
CA ARG A 498 32.52 8.04 -12.58
C ARG A 498 32.27 8.12 -11.09
N SER A 499 32.16 6.98 -10.41
CA SER A 499 32.07 6.96 -8.95
C SER A 499 33.33 7.58 -8.34
N GLN A 500 33.13 8.49 -7.37
CA GLN A 500 34.17 9.12 -6.57
C GLN A 500 34.10 8.71 -5.08
N SER A 501 33.38 7.62 -4.77
CA SER A 501 33.40 7.06 -3.41
C SER A 501 34.83 6.75 -2.99
N ALA A 502 35.19 7.02 -1.72
CA ALA A 502 36.40 6.46 -1.13
C ALA A 502 36.34 4.93 -1.23
N ALA A 503 37.43 4.32 -1.70
CA ALA A 503 37.58 2.87 -1.80
C ALA A 503 37.97 2.26 -0.45
#